data_AF-A0AAJ1J8S9-F1
#
_entry.id   AF-A0AAJ1J8S9-F1
#
_cell.length_a   1.000
_cell.length_b   1.000
_cell.length_c   1.000
_cell.angle_alpha   90.00
_cell.angle_beta   90.00
_cell.angle_gamma   90.00
#
_symmetry.space_group_name_H-M   'P 1'
#
loop_
_entity.id
_entity.type
_entity.pdbx_description
1 polymer ?
#
loop_
_entity_poly.entity_id
_entity_poly.type
_entity_poly.pdbx_seq_one_letter_code
_entity_poly.pdbx_strand_id
1 'polypeptide(L)'
;MPFILAPAVPALVAAAEYTLTALAGIVIGVGVGVGIDEATKDKEEDKAKTETGTIASSRTKCEKCPAIDKVMMDWEKTNGRSDLATSYQAFIANTIFNPVTKMIEVWVCFNVSFDGWKPAQCLFLEAKAQYDNFFEDGEPKWFFKSFRKKPTDKTGLESMLSQATRQNTVCTTLNNIPKSHWHFLQPVSYGYFLTAFSIYPNIKVFHTLYP
;
A
#
# COMPACT_ATOMS: atom_id res chain seq x y z
N MET A 1 8.47 -47.57 26.94
CA MET A 1 8.69 -46.14 26.65
C MET A 1 8.32 -45.89 25.20
N PRO A 2 7.23 -45.19 24.89
CA PRO A 2 6.94 -44.83 23.50
C PRO A 2 7.61 -43.48 23.17
N PHE A 3 8.42 -43.46 22.12
CA PHE A 3 8.93 -42.26 21.48
C PHE A 3 7.77 -41.55 20.77
N ILE A 4 7.49 -40.30 21.15
CA ILE A 4 6.57 -39.42 20.41
C ILE A 4 7.35 -38.79 19.26
N LEU A 5 7.02 -39.17 18.01
CA LEU A 5 7.41 -38.41 16.83
C LEU A 5 6.52 -37.18 16.72
N ALA A 6 7.11 -35.99 16.88
CA ALA A 6 6.49 -34.73 16.46
C ALA A 6 6.73 -34.52 14.95
N PRO A 7 5.72 -34.18 14.14
CA PRO A 7 5.97 -33.77 12.76
C PRO A 7 6.49 -32.33 12.74
N ALA A 8 7.70 -32.15 12.21
CA ALA A 8 8.23 -30.85 11.85
C ALA A 8 7.41 -30.27 10.68
N VAL A 9 6.75 -29.15 10.92
CA VAL A 9 6.14 -28.34 9.86
C VAL A 9 7.25 -27.48 9.23
N PRO A 10 7.54 -27.61 7.92
CA PRO A 10 8.47 -26.69 7.29
C PRO A 10 7.80 -25.32 7.10
N ALA A 11 8.34 -24.31 7.79
CA ALA A 11 8.03 -22.92 7.53
C ALA A 11 8.47 -22.56 6.11
N LEU A 12 7.52 -22.23 5.25
CA LEU A 12 7.80 -21.67 3.91
C LEU A 12 8.30 -20.24 4.10
N VAL A 13 9.61 -20.06 3.99
CA VAL A 13 10.26 -18.76 3.91
C VAL A 13 9.89 -18.14 2.56
N ALA A 14 9.04 -17.12 2.57
CA ALA A 14 8.78 -16.30 1.39
C ALA A 14 10.02 -15.45 1.10
N ALA A 15 10.76 -15.81 0.05
CA ALA A 15 11.82 -15.00 -0.50
C ALA A 15 11.22 -13.92 -1.40
N ALA A 16 11.39 -12.66 -1.03
CA ALA A 16 11.31 -11.53 -1.94
C ALA A 16 12.26 -10.43 -1.44
N GLU A 17 13.52 -10.50 -1.87
CA GLU A 17 14.43 -9.36 -1.80
C GLU A 17 14.69 -8.93 -3.25
N TYR A 18 14.21 -7.74 -3.63
CA TYR A 18 14.62 -7.07 -4.86
C TYR A 18 15.34 -5.79 -4.48
N THR A 19 16.68 -5.88 -4.49
CA THR A 19 17.56 -4.74 -4.26
C THR A 19 18.04 -4.10 -5.58
N LEU A 20 17.57 -2.90 -5.91
CA LEU A 20 18.18 -1.98 -6.87
C LEU A 20 18.46 -0.63 -6.21
N THR A 21 19.70 -0.47 -5.75
CA THR A 21 20.27 0.78 -5.26
C THR A 21 20.63 1.70 -6.44
N ALA A 22 20.11 2.93 -6.46
CA ALA A 22 20.61 3.99 -7.32
C ALA A 22 20.68 5.32 -6.55
N LEU A 23 21.87 5.91 -6.57
CA LEU A 23 22.34 7.10 -5.86
C LEU A 23 21.71 8.41 -6.37
N ALA A 24 21.32 9.30 -5.44
CA ALA A 24 21.34 10.77 -5.51
C ALA A 24 20.81 11.26 -4.15
N GLY A 25 21.35 12.21 -3.40
CA GLY A 25 22.15 13.40 -3.69
C GLY A 25 21.73 14.39 -2.60
N ILE A 26 22.65 14.77 -1.72
CA ILE A 26 22.40 15.59 -0.52
C ILE A 26 22.04 17.03 -0.92
N VAL A 27 20.90 17.54 -0.44
CA VAL A 27 20.74 18.98 -0.13
C VAL A 27 19.80 19.11 1.08
N ILE A 28 20.33 19.47 2.26
CA ILE A 28 19.56 20.10 3.34
C ILE A 28 20.29 21.36 3.75
N GLY A 29 19.52 22.45 3.84
CA GLY A 29 19.70 23.42 4.91
C GLY A 29 19.64 24.87 4.45
N VAL A 30 18.52 25.55 4.68
CA VAL A 30 18.46 26.73 5.56
C VAL A 30 17.05 26.80 6.15
N GLY A 31 16.97 26.77 7.48
CA GLY A 31 15.74 27.07 8.21
C GLY A 31 15.66 28.56 8.57
N VAL A 32 14.45 29.05 8.80
CA VAL A 32 14.19 30.24 9.62
C VAL A 32 12.88 30.00 10.36
N GLY A 33 12.94 29.96 11.69
CA GLY A 33 11.78 30.01 12.57
C GLY A 33 11.35 31.45 12.82
N VAL A 34 10.08 31.64 13.13
CA VAL A 34 9.55 32.84 13.81
C VAL A 34 8.45 32.37 14.75
N GLY A 35 8.56 32.76 16.02
CA GLY A 35 7.65 32.38 17.10
C GLY A 35 6.53 33.38 17.39
N ILE A 36 5.94 33.21 18.58
CA ILE A 36 5.26 34.20 19.45
C ILE A 36 3.78 34.45 19.06
N ASP A 37 2.77 34.44 19.93
CA ASP A 37 2.63 34.23 21.39
C ASP A 37 1.16 33.83 21.72
N GLU A 38 0.97 33.36 22.96
CA GLU A 38 -0.30 33.14 23.67
C GLU A 38 -1.22 34.38 23.75
N ALA A 39 -2.53 34.16 23.94
CA ALA A 39 -3.27 34.60 25.14
C ALA A 39 -4.81 34.45 25.02
N THR A 40 -5.41 33.75 26.01
CA THR A 40 -6.69 34.03 26.75
C THR A 40 -8.01 34.22 25.99
N LYS A 41 -9.22 33.93 26.51
CA LYS A 41 -9.82 33.09 27.57
C LYS A 41 -11.34 33.33 27.45
N ASP A 42 -12.15 32.38 27.91
CA ASP A 42 -13.53 32.49 28.42
C ASP A 42 -14.75 32.55 27.47
N LYS A 43 -15.43 31.38 27.44
CA LYS A 43 -16.87 31.06 27.62
C LYS A 43 -17.94 32.14 27.43
N GLU A 44 -18.97 31.80 26.63
CA GLU A 44 -20.37 31.86 27.09
C GLU A 44 -21.28 30.89 26.30
N GLU A 45 -22.16 30.21 27.04
CA GLU A 45 -23.25 29.36 26.54
C GLU A 45 -24.39 30.24 26.04
N ASP A 46 -24.99 29.90 24.91
CA ASP A 46 -26.39 30.26 24.68
C ASP A 46 -27.20 29.10 24.10
N LYS A 47 -28.35 28.87 24.72
CA LYS A 47 -29.30 27.79 24.46
C LYS A 47 -30.34 28.30 23.46
N ALA A 48 -30.44 27.67 22.30
CA ALA A 48 -31.66 27.68 21.51
C ALA A 48 -32.10 26.25 21.16
N LYS A 49 -33.33 25.93 21.56
CA LYS A 49 -34.03 24.65 21.38
C LYS A 49 -34.38 24.40 19.91
N THR A 50 -34.12 23.16 19.50
CA THR A 50 -35.02 22.24 18.76
C THR A 50 -35.78 22.78 17.54
N GLU A 51 -35.33 22.38 16.36
CA GLU A 51 -36.23 21.89 15.32
C GLU A 51 -35.81 20.47 14.90
N THR A 52 -36.67 19.53 15.25
CA THR A 52 -36.68 18.13 14.82
C THR A 52 -36.90 18.04 13.32
N GLY A 53 -35.82 18.09 12.56
CA GLY A 53 -35.76 17.53 11.22
C GLY A 53 -35.33 16.07 11.32
N THR A 54 -36.28 15.15 11.38
CA THR A 54 -36.04 13.72 11.17
C THR A 54 -35.60 13.51 9.72
N ILE A 55 -34.33 13.80 9.43
CA ILE A 55 -33.65 13.18 8.30
C ILE A 55 -33.40 11.76 8.79
N ALA A 56 -34.38 10.89 8.55
CA ALA A 56 -34.13 9.46 8.45
C ALA A 56 -33.16 9.27 7.27
N SER A 57 -31.90 9.63 7.50
CA SER A 57 -30.80 9.14 6.70
C SER A 57 -30.90 7.64 6.89
N SER A 58 -31.34 6.95 5.84
CA SER A 58 -31.14 5.52 5.67
C SER A 58 -29.63 5.30 5.68
N ARG A 59 -29.01 5.40 6.86
CA ARG A 59 -27.69 4.90 7.15
C ARG A 59 -27.88 3.40 7.09
N THR A 60 -27.79 2.85 5.88
CA THR A 60 -27.43 1.46 5.68
C THR A 60 -26.33 1.20 6.69
N LYS A 61 -26.62 0.38 7.70
CA LYS A 61 -25.70 0.04 8.77
C LYS A 61 -24.37 -0.28 8.09
N CYS A 62 -23.34 0.54 8.29
CA CYS A 62 -22.06 0.36 7.59
C CYS A 62 -21.68 -1.11 7.76
N GLU A 63 -21.67 -1.86 6.65
CA GLU A 63 -21.35 -3.28 6.73
C GLU A 63 -19.97 -3.37 7.37
N LYS A 64 -19.88 -4.11 8.48
CA LYS A 64 -18.59 -4.30 9.15
C LYS A 64 -17.67 -4.92 8.10
N CYS A 65 -16.57 -4.25 7.81
CA CYS A 65 -15.63 -4.68 6.79
C CYS A 65 -15.19 -6.14 7.07
N PRO A 66 -15.41 -7.08 6.11
CA PRO A 66 -15.16 -8.50 6.32
C PRO A 66 -13.68 -8.85 6.48
N ALA A 67 -12.79 -7.90 6.17
CA ALA A 67 -11.34 -8.06 6.30
C ALA A 67 -10.82 -7.80 7.73
N ILE A 68 -11.58 -7.12 8.61
CA ILE A 68 -11.09 -6.62 9.91
C ILE A 68 -10.40 -7.71 10.73
N ASP A 69 -11.03 -8.87 10.86
CA ASP A 69 -10.54 -9.97 11.71
C ASP A 69 -9.60 -10.93 10.92
N LYS A 70 -9.15 -10.53 9.72
CA LYS A 70 -8.36 -11.35 8.78
C LYS A 70 -7.07 -10.67 8.33
N VAL A 71 -6.95 -9.37 8.58
CA VAL A 71 -5.78 -8.56 8.27
C VAL A 71 -4.89 -8.54 9.49
N MET A 72 -3.61 -8.82 9.28
CA MET A 72 -2.57 -8.71 10.29
C MET A 72 -1.43 -7.84 9.76
N MET A 73 -0.84 -7.04 10.65
CA MET A 73 0.40 -6.33 10.33
C MET A 73 1.55 -7.34 10.25
N ASP A 74 2.45 -7.12 9.29
CA ASP A 74 3.70 -7.83 9.15
C ASP A 74 4.83 -6.85 8.75
N TRP A 75 6.07 -7.32 8.74
CA TRP A 75 7.24 -6.52 8.38
C TRP A 75 7.92 -7.06 7.13
N GLU A 76 8.12 -6.19 6.13
CA GLU A 76 8.86 -6.52 4.92
C GLU A 76 10.24 -5.85 4.92
N LYS A 77 11.28 -6.57 4.50
CA LYS A 77 12.60 -5.98 4.30
C LYS A 77 12.57 -5.02 3.10
N THR A 78 13.14 -3.85 3.26
CA THR A 78 13.26 -2.85 2.18
C THR A 78 14.57 -2.99 1.42
N ASN A 79 15.24 -4.15 1.50
CA ASN A 79 16.52 -4.39 0.86
C ASN A 79 16.43 -3.99 -0.62
N GLY A 80 17.18 -2.93 -0.95
CA GLY A 80 17.30 -2.22 -2.22
C GLY A 80 15.99 -1.88 -2.93
N ARG A 81 14.95 -1.64 -2.16
CA ARG A 81 14.07 -0.54 -2.52
C ARG A 81 14.89 0.76 -2.45
N SER A 82 14.56 1.72 -3.30
CA SER A 82 15.12 3.07 -3.16
C SER A 82 14.53 3.77 -1.94
N ASP A 83 15.22 4.80 -1.44
CA ASP A 83 14.71 5.65 -0.37
C ASP A 83 13.40 6.34 -0.79
N LEU A 84 13.29 6.73 -2.07
CA LEU A 84 12.07 7.30 -2.63
C LEU A 84 10.90 6.30 -2.60
N ALA A 85 11.12 5.04 -2.98
CA ALA A 85 10.07 4.02 -2.93
C ALA A 85 9.60 3.75 -1.51
N THR A 86 10.54 3.66 -0.57
CA THR A 86 10.25 3.45 0.85
C THR A 86 9.48 4.63 1.45
N SER A 87 9.91 5.86 1.17
CA SER A 87 9.27 7.08 1.68
C SER A 87 7.90 7.32 1.05
N TYR A 88 7.74 7.01 -0.23
CA TYR A 88 6.45 7.09 -0.92
C TYR A 88 5.44 6.10 -0.35
N GLN A 89 5.86 4.85 -0.07
CA GLN A 89 5.01 3.88 0.63
C GLN A 89 4.59 4.40 2.01
N ALA A 90 5.55 4.89 2.82
CA ALA A 90 5.25 5.49 4.12
C ALA A 90 4.22 6.61 4.04
N PHE A 91 4.30 7.45 3.01
CA PHE A 91 3.34 8.53 2.80
C PHE A 91 1.95 8.05 2.37
N ILE A 92 1.85 7.18 1.35
CA ILE A 92 0.57 6.71 0.83
C ILE A 92 -0.15 5.82 1.85
N ALA A 93 0.59 4.89 2.42
CA ALA A 93 0.06 3.82 3.27
C ALA A 93 0.06 4.17 4.76
N ASN A 94 0.68 5.29 5.16
CA ASN A 94 0.91 5.65 6.56
C ASN A 94 1.62 4.53 7.33
N THR A 95 2.61 3.89 6.71
CA THR A 95 3.43 2.83 7.31
C THR A 95 4.57 3.38 8.15
N ILE A 96 4.93 2.62 9.17
CA ILE A 96 6.19 2.85 9.90
C ILE A 96 7.34 2.19 9.14
N PHE A 97 8.40 2.95 8.91
CA PHE A 97 9.68 2.46 8.42
C PHE A 97 10.71 2.45 9.55
N ASN A 98 11.34 1.30 9.79
CA ASN A 98 12.46 1.17 10.70
C ASN A 98 13.78 1.26 9.93
N PRO A 99 14.52 2.39 10.03
CA PRO A 99 15.76 2.58 9.29
C PRO A 99 16.93 1.72 9.81
N VAL A 100 16.86 1.24 11.05
CA VAL A 100 17.90 0.41 11.67
C VAL A 100 17.82 -1.01 11.14
N THR A 101 16.62 -1.59 11.10
CA THR A 101 16.41 -2.97 10.60
C THR A 101 16.13 -3.02 9.10
N LYS A 102 15.96 -1.87 8.44
CA LYS A 102 15.54 -1.76 7.03
C LYS A 102 14.26 -2.54 6.76
N MET A 103 13.27 -2.38 7.62
CA MET A 103 11.96 -3.01 7.50
C MET A 103 10.86 -1.95 7.46
N ILE A 104 9.83 -2.21 6.66
CA ILE A 104 8.63 -1.36 6.55
C ILE A 104 7.41 -2.19 6.90
N GLU A 105 6.43 -1.56 7.54
CA GLU A 105 5.15 -2.19 7.81
C GLU A 105 4.43 -2.52 6.50
N VAL A 106 3.79 -3.69 6.51
CA VAL A 106 2.86 -4.15 5.49
C VAL A 106 1.68 -4.82 6.17
N TRP A 107 0.61 -5.08 5.42
CA TRP A 107 -0.58 -5.78 5.93
C TRP A 107 -0.86 -7.02 5.09
N VAL A 108 -0.97 -8.15 5.77
CA VAL A 108 -1.23 -9.44 5.15
C VAL A 108 -2.69 -9.82 5.38
N CYS A 109 -3.39 -10.15 4.29
CA CYS A 109 -4.72 -10.74 4.31
C CYS A 109 -4.73 -11.99 3.44
N PHE A 110 -5.09 -13.14 3.99
CA PHE A 110 -5.05 -14.43 3.29
C PHE A 110 -3.71 -14.70 2.55
N ASN A 111 -2.58 -14.46 3.24
CA ASN A 111 -1.22 -14.64 2.70
C ASN A 111 -0.90 -13.76 1.47
N VAL A 112 -1.65 -12.67 1.27
CA VAL A 112 -1.35 -11.64 0.28
C VAL A 112 -1.02 -10.35 1.01
N SER A 113 0.15 -9.79 0.70
CA SER A 113 0.62 -8.53 1.27
C SER A 113 0.04 -7.33 0.51
N PHE A 114 -0.20 -6.27 1.27
CA PHE A 114 -0.57 -4.93 0.83
C PHE A 114 0.32 -3.93 1.54
N ASP A 115 0.71 -2.89 0.84
CA ASP A 115 1.56 -1.84 1.43
C ASP A 115 0.85 -1.05 2.53
N GLY A 116 -0.51 -0.99 2.53
CA GLY A 116 -1.32 -0.21 3.47
C GLY A 116 -2.68 -0.81 3.81
N TRP A 117 -3.19 -0.50 5.01
CA TRP A 117 -4.54 -0.87 5.45
C TRP A 117 -5.28 0.27 6.18
N LYS A 118 -6.45 0.64 5.67
CA LYS A 118 -7.36 1.64 6.25
C LYS A 118 -8.65 0.95 6.71
N PRO A 119 -8.71 0.43 7.96
CA PRO A 119 -9.84 -0.39 8.44
C PRO A 119 -11.18 0.35 8.43
N ALA A 120 -11.18 1.63 8.77
CA ALA A 120 -12.39 2.46 8.78
C ALA A 120 -13.03 2.63 7.38
N GLN A 121 -12.23 2.46 6.32
CA GLN A 121 -12.66 2.57 4.92
C GLN A 121 -12.78 1.21 4.22
N CYS A 122 -12.45 0.11 4.92
CA CYS A 122 -12.26 -1.20 4.30
C CYS A 122 -11.35 -1.14 3.07
N LEU A 123 -10.22 -0.44 3.18
CA LEU A 123 -9.41 -0.11 2.02
C LEU A 123 -7.95 -0.56 2.20
N PHE A 124 -7.50 -1.41 1.29
CA PHE A 124 -6.08 -1.72 1.12
C PHE A 124 -5.40 -0.70 0.20
N LEU A 125 -4.09 -0.54 0.37
CA LEU A 125 -3.28 0.39 -0.41
C LEU A 125 -2.04 -0.32 -0.94
N GLU A 126 -1.61 0.07 -2.13
CA GLU A 126 -0.36 -0.30 -2.77
C GLU A 126 0.32 1.00 -3.27
N ALA A 127 1.63 1.13 -3.08
CA ALA A 127 2.40 2.32 -3.42
C ALA A 127 3.58 1.96 -4.33
N LYS A 128 3.58 2.51 -5.54
CA LYS A 128 4.62 2.25 -6.56
C LYS A 128 5.32 3.55 -6.96
N ALA A 129 6.62 3.62 -6.70
CA ALA A 129 7.47 4.74 -7.13
C ALA A 129 8.71 4.25 -7.87
N GLN A 130 9.23 5.12 -8.74
CA GLN A 130 10.30 4.87 -9.70
C GLN A 130 9.96 3.83 -10.76
N TYR A 131 8.67 3.57 -10.98
CA TYR A 131 8.27 2.57 -11.95
C TYR A 131 8.43 3.03 -13.39
N ASP A 132 8.42 4.34 -13.67
CA ASP A 132 8.69 4.88 -15.02
C ASP A 132 10.08 4.47 -15.55
N ASN A 133 11.03 4.12 -14.69
CA ASN A 133 12.34 3.60 -15.11
C ASN A 133 12.21 2.30 -15.93
N PHE A 134 11.12 1.56 -15.75
CA PHE A 134 10.79 0.33 -16.48
C PHE A 134 10.08 0.56 -17.81
N PHE A 135 9.84 1.81 -18.19
CA PHE A 135 9.10 2.19 -19.39
C PHE A 135 9.94 3.05 -20.34
N GLU A 136 9.64 2.95 -21.62
CA GLU A 136 10.19 3.74 -22.72
C GLU A 136 9.06 3.98 -23.72
N ASP A 137 8.84 5.24 -24.11
CA ASP A 137 7.75 5.64 -25.02
C ASP A 137 6.34 5.13 -24.62
N GLY A 138 6.07 5.08 -23.31
CA GLY A 138 4.78 4.61 -22.77
C GLY A 138 4.67 3.09 -22.64
N GLU A 139 5.64 2.33 -23.15
CA GLU A 139 5.61 0.87 -23.18
C GLU A 139 6.62 0.26 -22.20
N PRO A 140 6.33 -0.92 -21.63
CA PRO A 140 7.28 -1.68 -20.83
C PRO A 140 8.56 -1.99 -21.61
N LYS A 141 9.72 -1.58 -21.08
CA LYS A 141 11.04 -1.97 -21.62
C LYS A 141 11.18 -3.49 -21.68
N TRP A 142 11.96 -3.98 -22.63
CA TRP A 142 12.11 -5.43 -22.90
C TRP A 142 12.47 -6.24 -21.64
N PHE A 143 13.30 -5.70 -20.75
CA PHE A 143 13.72 -6.41 -19.55
C PHE A 143 12.61 -6.47 -18.49
N PHE A 144 11.72 -5.48 -18.44
CA PHE A 144 10.57 -5.52 -17.56
C PHE A 144 9.49 -6.45 -18.12
N LYS A 145 9.28 -6.41 -19.43
CA LYS A 145 8.25 -7.16 -20.15
C LYS A 145 8.58 -8.65 -20.30
N SER A 146 9.83 -8.96 -20.66
CA SER A 146 10.19 -10.24 -21.26
C SER A 146 11.37 -10.96 -20.60
N PHE A 147 12.28 -10.24 -19.93
CA PHE A 147 13.45 -10.87 -19.32
C PHE A 147 13.04 -11.72 -18.12
N ARG A 148 13.54 -12.97 -18.10
CA ARG A 148 13.42 -13.91 -16.99
C ARG A 148 14.81 -14.37 -16.59
N LYS A 149 15.09 -14.42 -15.29
CA LYS A 149 16.36 -14.93 -14.78
C LYS A 149 16.46 -16.45 -14.96
N LYS A 150 15.36 -17.17 -14.76
CA LYS A 150 15.19 -18.59 -15.07
C LYS A 150 13.92 -18.80 -15.89
N PRO A 151 13.81 -19.89 -16.67
CA PRO A 151 12.62 -20.17 -17.47
C PRO A 151 11.30 -20.20 -16.68
N THR A 152 11.37 -20.54 -15.39
CA THR A 152 10.22 -20.64 -14.47
C THR A 152 9.89 -19.34 -13.75
N ASP A 153 10.75 -18.32 -13.85
CA ASP A 153 10.57 -17.06 -13.13
C ASP A 153 9.57 -16.16 -13.88
N LYS A 154 8.88 -15.30 -13.13
CA LYS A 154 8.07 -14.22 -13.72
C LYS A 154 8.97 -13.11 -14.23
N THR A 155 8.57 -12.47 -15.33
CA THR A 155 9.13 -11.16 -15.70
C THR A 155 8.70 -10.10 -14.67
N GLY A 156 9.31 -8.92 -14.73
CA GLY A 156 8.91 -7.83 -13.83
C GLY A 156 7.43 -7.44 -14.02
N LEU A 157 6.98 -7.39 -15.27
CA LEU A 157 5.58 -7.10 -15.61
C LEU A 157 4.65 -8.22 -15.14
N GLU A 158 4.99 -9.50 -15.37
CA GLU A 158 4.19 -10.63 -14.88
C GLU A 158 4.10 -10.66 -13.35
N SER A 159 5.17 -10.25 -12.66
CA SER A 159 5.16 -10.12 -11.20
C SER A 159 4.14 -9.07 -10.73
N MET A 160 4.13 -7.89 -11.36
CA MET A 160 3.17 -6.81 -11.07
C MET A 160 1.73 -7.23 -11.33
N LEU A 161 1.45 -7.81 -12.50
CA LEU A 161 0.11 -8.32 -12.85
C LEU A 161 -0.34 -9.43 -11.89
N SER A 162 0.59 -10.30 -11.49
CA SER A 162 0.29 -11.37 -10.54
C SER A 162 -0.01 -10.84 -9.14
N GLN A 163 0.64 -9.76 -8.69
CA GLN A 163 0.34 -9.12 -7.42
C GLN A 163 -1.06 -8.51 -7.43
N ALA A 164 -1.38 -7.70 -8.44
CA ALA A 164 -2.72 -7.14 -8.64
C ALA A 164 -3.80 -8.23 -8.69
N THR A 165 -3.56 -9.31 -9.44
CA THR A 165 -4.48 -10.46 -9.49
C THR A 165 -4.76 -11.03 -8.11
N ARG A 166 -3.70 -11.33 -7.33
CA ARG A 166 -3.84 -11.90 -5.98
C ARG A 166 -4.59 -10.96 -5.04
N GLN A 167 -4.29 -9.67 -5.07
CA GLN A 167 -4.96 -8.67 -4.25
C GLN A 167 -6.44 -8.50 -4.62
N ASN A 168 -6.76 -8.49 -5.92
CA ASN A 168 -8.15 -8.49 -6.38
C ASN A 168 -8.89 -9.75 -5.92
N THR A 169 -8.25 -10.93 -5.98
CA THR A 169 -8.83 -12.19 -5.50
C THR A 169 -9.16 -12.15 -4.00
N VAL A 170 -8.30 -11.55 -3.17
CA VAL A 170 -8.60 -11.33 -1.76
C VAL A 170 -9.86 -10.49 -1.59
N CYS A 171 -9.96 -9.40 -2.35
CA CYS A 171 -11.14 -8.53 -2.30
C CYS A 171 -12.41 -9.25 -2.76
N THR A 172 -12.33 -10.04 -3.83
CA THR A 172 -13.45 -10.86 -4.32
C THR A 172 -13.89 -11.92 -3.32
N THR A 173 -12.94 -12.59 -2.66
CA THR A 173 -13.21 -13.57 -1.59
C THR A 173 -13.93 -12.95 -0.40
N LEU A 174 -13.76 -11.63 -0.21
CA LEU A 174 -14.39 -10.83 0.83
C LEU A 174 -15.59 -10.04 0.30
N ASN A 175 -16.37 -10.67 -0.59
CA ASN A 175 -17.62 -10.15 -1.16
C ASN A 175 -17.48 -8.83 -1.93
N ASN A 176 -16.28 -8.54 -2.47
CA ASN A 176 -15.97 -7.28 -3.17
C ASN A 176 -16.18 -6.03 -2.28
N ILE A 177 -16.19 -6.19 -0.95
CA ILE A 177 -16.36 -5.09 0.00
C ILE A 177 -15.05 -4.32 0.15
N PRO A 178 -13.93 -4.95 0.60
CA PRO A 178 -12.67 -4.24 0.58
C PRO A 178 -12.27 -3.93 -0.85
N LYS A 179 -11.70 -2.75 -1.02
CA LYS A 179 -11.07 -2.33 -2.28
C LYS A 179 -9.56 -2.23 -2.08
N SER A 180 -8.83 -2.20 -3.18
CA SER A 180 -7.40 -1.93 -3.19
C SER A 180 -7.11 -0.72 -4.07
N HIS A 181 -6.47 0.30 -3.52
CA HIS A 181 -6.02 1.45 -4.29
C HIS A 181 -4.53 1.33 -4.58
N TRP A 182 -4.19 1.36 -5.85
CA TRP A 182 -2.81 1.36 -6.34
C TRP A 182 -2.41 2.79 -6.70
N HIS A 183 -1.46 3.33 -5.96
CA HIS A 183 -0.98 4.69 -6.13
C HIS A 183 0.39 4.65 -6.82
N PHE A 184 0.47 5.23 -8.01
CA PHE A 184 1.72 5.41 -8.75
C PHE A 184 2.22 6.84 -8.60
N LEU A 185 3.50 7.00 -8.26
CA LEU A 185 4.10 8.32 -8.14
C LEU A 185 4.28 8.98 -9.50
N GLN A 186 4.57 8.20 -10.54
CA GLN A 186 4.91 8.72 -11.85
C GLN A 186 3.82 8.46 -12.90
N PRO A 187 3.69 9.35 -13.90
CA PRO A 187 2.55 9.35 -14.80
C PRO A 187 2.59 8.25 -15.88
N VAL A 188 3.77 7.80 -16.33
CA VAL A 188 3.85 6.80 -17.42
C VAL A 188 3.38 5.43 -16.91
N SER A 189 3.94 4.99 -15.80
CA SER A 189 3.54 3.74 -15.14
C SER A 189 2.09 3.80 -14.65
N TYR A 190 1.63 4.95 -14.12
CA TYR A 190 0.21 5.19 -13.86
C TYR A 190 -0.65 4.93 -15.09
N GLY A 191 -0.34 5.57 -16.22
CA GLY A 191 -1.14 5.47 -17.44
C GLY A 191 -1.23 4.04 -17.95
N TYR A 192 -0.10 3.33 -17.98
CA TYR A 192 -0.06 1.93 -18.39
C TYR A 192 -0.88 1.04 -17.46
N PHE A 193 -0.68 1.13 -16.14
CA PHE A 193 -1.36 0.27 -15.19
C PHE A 193 -2.82 0.64 -14.95
N LEU A 194 -3.23 1.87 -15.22
CA LEU A 194 -4.65 2.26 -15.27
C LEU A 194 -5.40 1.40 -16.30
N THR A 195 -4.83 1.22 -17.48
CA THR A 195 -5.40 0.35 -18.52
C THR A 195 -5.21 -1.13 -18.16
N ALA A 196 -4.01 -1.55 -17.78
CA ALA A 196 -3.74 -2.97 -17.51
C ALA A 196 -4.56 -3.54 -16.35
N PHE A 197 -4.89 -2.72 -15.35
CA PHE A 197 -5.68 -3.14 -14.18
C PHE A 197 -7.20 -2.93 -14.33
N SER A 198 -7.68 -2.43 -15.46
CA SER A 198 -9.12 -2.18 -15.67
C SER A 198 -9.99 -3.45 -15.59
N ILE A 199 -9.37 -4.62 -15.75
CA ILE A 199 -10.02 -5.93 -15.63
C ILE A 199 -10.30 -6.33 -14.17
N TYR A 200 -9.72 -5.65 -13.19
CA TYR A 200 -9.83 -5.99 -11.77
C TYR A 200 -10.89 -5.09 -11.09
N PRO A 201 -12.10 -5.60 -10.81
CA PRO A 201 -13.22 -4.78 -10.31
C PRO A 201 -12.99 -4.20 -8.90
N ASN A 202 -12.02 -4.72 -8.15
CA ASN A 202 -11.70 -4.24 -6.81
C ASN A 202 -10.45 -3.36 -6.74
N ILE A 203 -9.77 -3.14 -7.87
CA ILE A 203 -8.59 -2.29 -7.93
C ILE A 203 -8.95 -0.96 -8.57
N LYS A 204 -8.50 0.13 -7.94
CA LYS A 204 -8.51 1.47 -8.54
C LYS A 204 -7.09 1.99 -8.58
N VAL A 205 -6.73 2.63 -9.69
CA VAL A 205 -5.38 3.15 -9.93
C VAL A 205 -5.40 4.67 -9.87
N PHE A 206 -4.45 5.24 -9.16
CA PHE A 206 -4.30 6.68 -8.98
C PHE A 206 -2.88 7.12 -9.32
N HIS A 207 -2.77 8.32 -9.87
CA HIS A 207 -1.52 9.07 -9.87
C HIS A 207 -1.54 9.96 -8.62
N THR A 208 -0.57 9.79 -7.71
CA THR A 208 -0.54 10.55 -6.46
C THR A 208 0.84 11.14 -6.26
N LEU A 209 0.88 12.48 -6.20
CA LEU A 209 2.13 13.22 -6.05
C LEU A 209 2.68 13.05 -4.62
N TYR A 210 4.00 13.03 -4.53
CA TYR A 210 4.75 13.00 -3.29
C TYR A 210 5.40 14.38 -3.10
N PRO A 211 5.13 15.07 -1.97
CA PRO A 211 5.63 16.42 -1.71
C PRO A 211 7.15 16.48 -1.49
#